data_AF-A0A381W6L0-F1
#
_entry.id   AF-A0A381W6L0-F1
#
_cell.length_a   1.000
_cell.length_b   1.000
_cell.length_c   1.000
_cell.angle_alpha   90.00
_cell.angle_beta   90.00
_cell.angle_gamma   90.00
#
_symmetry.space_group_name_H-M   'P 1'
#
loop_
_entity.id
_entity.type
_entity.pdbx_description
1 polymer ?
#
loop_
_entity_poly.entity_id
_entity_poly.type
_entity_poly.pdbx_seq_one_letter_code
_entity_poly.pdbx_strand_id
1 'polypeptide(L)'
;DPSSQRACTIGGNIAENSGGPHCLAYGVTTNHVLGMEVVLADGSITWFGGKGRDYPGNDLRGITVGSEGTLAIATKIVVRLLRIPETTKTMLVVFDDVETASSAVTGIIGAGIVPAAIEMMDHFCIEAAEAAVNAGYPEGAGAVLLVELDGLNESVEEESEEIESICREFSPLEIREATDPEEREKLWAGRKGVLGALGRLAPNYYLVDGTIPRTKLVDVLRQINELSERSGYKIANLLHAGDGNLHPSILFDERKPGDTENILAIGAEILKICVDAGGVLSGEHGIGLEKQEQMPFMFTEEDMAAMTLLKIAFNTKDSLNPGKIFPTGAACGDISQARAIARVGPGAYI
;
A
#
# COMPACT_ATOMS: atom_id res chain seq x y z
N ASP A 1 1.03 -2.39 9.81
CA ASP A 1 2.19 -1.66 10.39
C ASP A 1 2.71 -0.70 9.32
N PRO A 2 1.95 0.35 9.02
CA PRO A 2 2.24 1.17 7.85
C PRO A 2 3.63 1.82 7.99
N SER A 3 4.29 2.11 6.86
CA SER A 3 5.60 2.80 6.88
C SER A 3 5.54 4.14 7.64
N SER A 4 4.35 4.74 7.73
CA SER A 4 4.04 5.95 8.51
C SER A 4 3.80 5.70 10.01
N GLN A 5 4.07 4.50 10.56
CA GLN A 5 3.78 4.09 11.95
C GLN A 5 4.26 5.06 13.04
N ARG A 6 5.30 5.86 12.78
CA ARG A 6 5.83 6.86 13.72
C ARG A 6 4.96 8.13 13.82
N ALA A 7 4.05 8.34 12.88
CA ALA A 7 3.25 9.55 12.74
C ALA A 7 1.75 9.30 12.54
N CYS A 8 1.36 8.13 11.99
CA CYS A 8 -0.05 7.80 11.78
C CYS A 8 -0.82 7.63 13.09
N THR A 9 -2.14 7.75 13.02
CA THR A 9 -3.04 7.43 14.13
C THR A 9 -3.89 6.21 13.77
N ILE A 10 -4.34 5.47 14.78
CA ILE A 10 -5.24 4.33 14.55
C ILE A 10 -6.58 4.76 13.90
N GLY A 11 -7.05 5.98 14.15
CA GLY A 11 -8.23 6.53 13.49
C GLY A 11 -8.00 6.76 11.99
N GLY A 12 -6.83 7.27 11.61
CA GLY A 12 -6.43 7.39 10.20
C GLY A 12 -6.32 6.01 9.53
N ASN A 13 -5.70 5.03 10.20
CA ASN A 13 -5.60 3.68 9.66
C ASN A 13 -6.98 3.05 9.42
N ILE A 14 -7.97 3.35 10.27
CA ILE A 14 -9.36 2.92 10.04
C ILE A 14 -9.98 3.63 8.84
N ALA A 15 -9.78 4.94 8.74
CA ALA A 15 -10.32 5.73 7.65
C ALA A 15 -9.83 5.22 6.30
N GLU A 16 -8.54 4.87 6.19
CA GLU A 16 -7.92 4.40 4.95
C GLU A 16 -7.90 2.86 4.80
N ASN A 17 -8.38 2.11 5.81
CA ASN A 17 -8.16 0.66 5.91
C ASN A 17 -6.68 0.25 5.72
N SER A 18 -5.77 1.01 6.32
CA SER A 18 -4.34 0.94 5.99
C SER A 18 -3.73 -0.43 6.18
N GLY A 19 -2.75 -0.71 5.34
CA GLY A 19 -1.91 -1.89 5.34
C GLY A 19 -0.51 -1.68 5.92
N GLY A 20 0.45 -2.40 5.36
CA GLY A 20 1.87 -2.39 5.68
C GLY A 20 2.52 -3.73 5.35
N PRO A 21 3.84 -3.87 5.57
CA PRO A 21 4.58 -5.08 5.22
C PRO A 21 3.99 -6.37 5.77
N HIS A 22 3.46 -6.32 6.99
CA HIS A 22 2.94 -7.50 7.68
C HIS A 22 1.49 -7.86 7.33
N CYS A 23 0.86 -7.13 6.40
CA CYS A 23 -0.51 -7.42 6.00
C CYS A 23 -0.66 -8.73 5.22
N LEU A 24 0.44 -9.23 4.63
CA LEU A 24 0.50 -10.55 4.03
C LEU A 24 0.01 -11.65 4.98
N ALA A 25 0.58 -11.72 6.19
CA ALA A 25 0.23 -12.73 7.18
C ALA A 25 -0.97 -12.35 8.06
N TYR A 26 -1.11 -11.07 8.41
CA TYR A 26 -2.04 -10.65 9.46
C TYR A 26 -3.31 -9.93 8.96
N GLY A 27 -3.34 -9.56 7.68
CA GLY A 27 -4.39 -8.75 7.08
C GLY A 27 -4.22 -7.25 7.37
N VAL A 28 -5.17 -6.47 6.88
CA VAL A 28 -5.18 -5.00 6.98
C VAL A 28 -6.02 -4.54 8.17
N THR A 29 -6.14 -3.22 8.38
CA THR A 29 -6.81 -2.64 9.55
C THR A 29 -8.18 -3.25 9.86
N THR A 30 -9.02 -3.52 8.85
CA THR A 30 -10.34 -4.15 9.04
C THR A 30 -10.28 -5.51 9.75
N ASN A 31 -9.22 -6.29 9.53
CA ASN A 31 -9.03 -7.60 10.17
C ASN A 31 -8.71 -7.48 11.67
N HIS A 32 -8.28 -6.30 12.14
CA HIS A 32 -7.88 -6.08 13.52
C HIS A 32 -8.91 -5.32 14.36
N VAL A 33 -9.78 -4.53 13.74
CA VAL A 33 -10.81 -3.77 14.47
C VAL A 33 -11.97 -4.67 14.85
N LEU A 34 -12.34 -4.72 16.13
CA LEU A 34 -13.52 -5.45 16.63
C LEU A 34 -14.73 -4.52 16.85
N GLY A 35 -14.46 -3.26 17.15
CA GLY A 35 -15.50 -2.24 17.27
C GLY A 35 -14.93 -0.85 17.42
N MET A 36 -15.79 0.15 17.25
CA MET A 36 -15.43 1.56 17.36
C MET A 36 -16.59 2.40 17.87
N GLU A 37 -16.27 3.37 18.74
CA GLU A 37 -17.14 4.52 18.99
C GLU A 37 -16.97 5.49 17.83
N VAL A 38 -18.09 5.96 17.29
CA VAL A 38 -18.11 6.91 16.19
C VAL A 38 -19.02 8.10 16.50
N VAL A 39 -18.67 9.24 15.94
CA VAL A 39 -19.51 10.43 15.84
C VAL A 39 -20.08 10.50 14.43
N LEU A 40 -21.42 10.57 14.32
CA LEU A 40 -22.12 10.75 13.05
C LEU A 40 -22.22 12.24 12.68
N ALA A 41 -22.66 12.53 11.44
CA ALA A 41 -22.74 13.89 10.93
C ALA A 41 -23.69 14.82 11.71
N ASP A 42 -24.68 14.26 12.42
CA ASP A 42 -25.59 15.01 13.30
C ASP A 42 -25.02 15.23 14.72
N GLY A 43 -23.79 14.77 14.97
CA GLY A 43 -23.11 14.86 16.27
C GLY A 43 -23.48 13.76 17.26
N SER A 44 -24.39 12.84 16.90
CA SER A 44 -24.70 11.69 17.74
C SER A 44 -23.51 10.74 17.87
N ILE A 45 -23.38 10.13 19.05
CA ILE A 45 -22.32 9.17 19.37
C ILE A 45 -22.93 7.78 19.45
N THR A 46 -22.35 6.83 18.73
CA THR A 46 -22.79 5.43 18.76
C THR A 46 -21.60 4.47 18.66
N TRP A 47 -21.87 3.18 18.80
CA TRP A 47 -20.88 2.11 18.68
C TRP A 47 -21.19 1.21 17.49
N PHE A 48 -20.18 0.93 16.68
CA PHE A 48 -20.22 -0.11 15.65
C PHE A 48 -19.37 -1.29 16.11
N GLY A 49 -19.96 -2.48 16.14
CA GLY A 49 -19.31 -3.67 16.69
C GLY A 49 -19.13 -3.60 18.22
N GLY A 50 -18.08 -4.24 18.73
CA GLY A 50 -17.78 -4.22 20.16
C GLY A 50 -16.54 -5.03 20.53
N LYS A 51 -16.58 -5.74 21.66
CA LYS A 51 -15.44 -6.53 22.14
C LYS A 51 -15.41 -7.96 21.58
N GLY A 52 -16.52 -8.44 21.05
CA GLY A 52 -16.64 -9.76 20.42
C GLY A 52 -16.19 -9.72 18.96
N ARG A 53 -15.97 -10.90 18.38
CA ARG A 53 -15.71 -11.04 16.93
C ARG A 53 -16.99 -10.92 16.12
N ASP A 54 -18.10 -11.41 16.66
CA ASP A 54 -19.41 -11.38 16.03
C ASP A 54 -20.34 -10.44 16.78
N TYR A 55 -21.14 -9.70 16.02
CA TYR A 55 -22.19 -8.82 16.52
C TYR A 55 -23.46 -9.02 15.66
N PRO A 56 -24.66 -8.97 16.25
CA PRO A 56 -25.90 -9.13 15.50
C PRO A 56 -26.16 -7.95 14.56
N GLY A 57 -26.76 -8.23 13.40
CA GLY A 57 -27.12 -7.23 12.40
C GLY A 57 -26.07 -7.04 11.31
N ASN A 58 -26.13 -5.92 10.60
CA ASN A 58 -25.18 -5.58 9.55
C ASN A 58 -23.84 -5.15 10.14
N ASP A 59 -22.72 -5.50 9.48
CA ASP A 59 -21.39 -5.07 9.89
C ASP A 59 -21.14 -3.59 9.52
N LEU A 60 -21.64 -2.68 10.35
CA LEU A 60 -21.42 -1.23 10.20
C LEU A 60 -19.94 -0.85 10.39
N ARG A 61 -19.15 -1.68 11.08
CA ARG A 61 -17.69 -1.48 11.17
C ARG A 61 -17.08 -1.68 9.78
N GLY A 62 -17.38 -2.80 9.12
CA GLY A 62 -16.89 -3.09 7.78
C GLY A 62 -17.28 -2.03 6.74
N ILE A 63 -18.46 -1.41 6.88
CA ILE A 63 -18.90 -0.30 6.02
C ILE A 63 -18.12 1.00 6.29
N THR A 64 -17.67 1.22 7.52
CA THR A 64 -17.03 2.48 7.93
C THR A 64 -15.51 2.45 7.78
N VAL A 65 -14.86 1.29 7.96
CA VAL A 65 -13.43 1.11 7.70
C VAL A 65 -13.17 1.29 6.20
N GLY A 66 -12.21 2.13 5.81
CA GLY A 66 -11.95 2.48 4.40
C GLY A 66 -12.89 3.54 3.83
N SER A 67 -13.76 4.14 4.65
CA SER A 67 -14.65 5.23 4.19
C SER A 67 -13.97 6.59 4.07
N GLU A 68 -12.68 6.68 4.41
CA GLU A 68 -11.87 7.90 4.45
C GLU A 68 -12.53 9.02 5.27
N GLY A 69 -13.29 8.67 6.31
CA GLY A 69 -14.00 9.65 7.15
C GLY A 69 -15.17 10.35 6.45
N THR A 70 -15.66 9.81 5.32
CA THR A 70 -16.84 10.35 4.62
C THR A 70 -18.17 9.93 5.25
N LEU A 71 -18.18 8.90 6.10
CA LEU A 71 -19.40 8.36 6.74
C LEU A 71 -19.52 8.68 8.23
N ALA A 72 -18.41 8.61 8.97
CA ALA A 72 -18.36 8.86 10.40
C ALA A 72 -16.94 9.19 10.87
N ILE A 73 -16.80 9.72 12.08
CA ILE A 73 -15.50 9.99 12.72
C ILE A 73 -15.31 9.00 13.88
N ALA A 74 -14.30 8.13 13.80
CA ALA A 74 -13.97 7.21 14.90
C ALA A 74 -13.26 7.94 16.05
N THR A 75 -13.73 7.74 17.29
CA THR A 75 -13.19 8.40 18.50
C THR A 75 -12.59 7.43 19.51
N LYS A 76 -13.06 6.17 19.55
CA LYS A 76 -12.50 5.10 20.37
C LYS A 76 -12.52 3.80 19.58
N ILE A 77 -11.50 2.98 19.74
CA ILE A 77 -11.31 1.80 18.90
C ILE A 77 -10.97 0.62 19.79
N VAL A 78 -11.65 -0.49 19.54
CA VAL A 78 -11.37 -1.79 20.13
C VAL A 78 -10.70 -2.64 19.07
N VAL A 79 -9.45 -3.02 19.32
CA VAL A 79 -8.68 -3.90 18.43
C VAL A 79 -8.48 -5.27 19.06
N ARG A 80 -8.35 -6.30 18.21
CA ARG A 80 -7.81 -7.59 18.62
C ARG A 80 -6.30 -7.46 18.80
N LEU A 81 -5.77 -8.07 19.86
CA LEU A 81 -4.33 -8.21 20.05
C LEU A 81 -3.88 -9.56 19.50
N LEU A 82 -2.67 -9.58 18.94
CA LEU A 82 -1.97 -10.80 18.53
C LEU A 82 -0.89 -11.12 19.56
N ARG A 83 -0.48 -12.39 19.61
CA ARG A 83 0.67 -12.78 20.43
C ARG A 83 1.94 -12.27 19.77
N ILE A 84 2.92 -11.89 20.59
CA ILE A 84 4.28 -11.65 20.12
C ILE A 84 4.83 -13.03 19.71
N PRO A 85 5.41 -13.17 18.49
CA PRO A 85 6.00 -14.41 18.03
C PRO A 85 7.20 -14.82 18.91
N GLU A 86 7.49 -16.11 18.96
CA GLU A 86 8.64 -16.64 19.72
C GLU A 86 9.96 -16.29 19.03
N THR A 87 9.97 -16.33 17.70
CA THR A 87 11.15 -16.05 16.88
C THR A 87 10.74 -15.26 15.63
N THR A 88 11.65 -14.41 15.15
CA THR A 88 11.53 -13.67 13.90
C THR A 88 12.87 -13.70 13.18
N LYS A 89 12.88 -14.15 11.92
CA LYS A 89 14.06 -14.17 11.04
C LYS A 89 13.83 -13.26 9.84
N THR A 90 14.90 -12.63 9.36
CA THR A 90 14.87 -11.83 8.13
C THR A 90 15.96 -12.29 7.19
N MET A 91 15.60 -12.57 5.94
CA MET A 91 16.51 -12.91 4.86
C MET A 91 16.55 -11.77 3.84
N LEU A 92 17.76 -11.36 3.48
CA LEU A 92 18.03 -10.56 2.30
C LEU A 92 18.35 -11.51 1.13
N VAL A 93 17.61 -11.41 0.04
CA VAL A 93 17.88 -12.16 -1.19
C VAL A 93 18.15 -11.16 -2.32
N VAL A 94 19.23 -11.36 -3.06
CA VAL A 94 19.73 -10.38 -4.03
C VAL A 94 19.68 -10.98 -5.43
N PHE A 95 19.14 -10.24 -6.39
CA PHE A 95 18.97 -10.68 -7.77
C PHE A 95 19.53 -9.66 -8.77
N ASP A 96 19.87 -10.15 -9.97
CA ASP A 96 20.33 -9.32 -11.09
C ASP A 96 19.24 -8.39 -11.64
N ASP A 97 17.96 -8.75 -11.48
CA ASP A 97 16.83 -8.00 -12.03
C ASP A 97 15.51 -8.24 -11.26
N VAL A 98 14.55 -7.36 -11.52
CA VAL A 98 13.22 -7.34 -10.89
C VAL A 98 12.34 -8.51 -11.33
N GLU A 99 12.49 -9.01 -12.56
CA GLU A 99 11.67 -10.11 -13.09
C GLU A 99 12.01 -11.44 -12.40
N THR A 100 13.30 -11.69 -12.20
CA THR A 100 13.83 -12.86 -11.48
C THR A 100 13.41 -12.80 -10.01
N ALA A 101 13.56 -11.64 -9.35
CA ALA A 101 13.09 -11.46 -7.97
C ALA A 101 11.57 -11.69 -7.85
N SER A 102 10.78 -11.17 -8.80
CA SER A 102 9.31 -11.36 -8.84
C SER A 102 8.91 -12.82 -9.05
N SER A 103 9.70 -13.56 -9.83
CA SER A 103 9.49 -14.99 -10.04
C SER A 103 9.76 -15.79 -8.76
N ALA A 104 10.80 -15.42 -8.00
CA ALA A 104 11.07 -16.02 -6.69
C ALA A 104 9.92 -15.77 -5.69
N VAL A 105 9.37 -14.56 -5.63
CA VAL A 105 8.17 -14.25 -4.82
C VAL A 105 6.99 -15.14 -5.21
N THR A 106 6.75 -15.32 -6.52
CA THR A 106 5.70 -16.20 -7.02
C THR A 106 5.96 -17.66 -6.63
N GLY A 107 7.22 -18.11 -6.66
CA GLY A 107 7.63 -19.44 -6.21
C GLY A 107 7.34 -19.68 -4.73
N ILE A 108 7.74 -18.75 -3.85
CA ILE A 108 7.52 -18.83 -2.40
C ILE A 108 6.03 -18.96 -2.09
N ILE A 109 5.21 -18.04 -2.63
CA ILE A 109 3.78 -18.08 -2.37
C ILE A 109 3.11 -19.29 -3.05
N GLY A 110 3.62 -19.70 -4.21
CA GLY A 110 3.14 -20.87 -4.95
C GLY A 110 3.37 -22.20 -4.22
N ALA A 111 4.42 -22.27 -3.39
CA ALA A 111 4.67 -23.39 -2.47
C ALA A 111 3.70 -23.43 -1.28
N GLY A 112 2.88 -22.40 -1.10
CA GLY A 112 1.93 -22.29 0.01
C GLY A 112 2.53 -21.67 1.27
N ILE A 113 3.75 -21.15 1.20
CA ILE A 113 4.43 -20.44 2.29
C ILE A 113 3.92 -19.00 2.30
N VAL A 114 3.48 -18.52 3.47
CA VAL A 114 3.02 -17.13 3.66
C VAL A 114 3.89 -16.48 4.74
N PRO A 115 5.01 -15.87 4.34
CA PRO A 115 5.87 -15.18 5.30
C PRO A 115 5.16 -14.04 6.00
N ALA A 116 5.72 -13.57 7.12
CA ALA A 116 5.26 -12.38 7.81
C ALA A 116 5.31 -11.16 6.88
N ALA A 117 6.38 -11.03 6.08
CA ALA A 117 6.50 -10.04 5.02
C ALA A 117 7.37 -10.56 3.86
N ILE A 118 7.09 -10.08 2.64
CA ILE A 118 7.96 -10.21 1.48
C ILE A 118 7.99 -8.85 0.78
N GLU A 119 9.07 -8.12 0.98
CA GLU A 119 9.25 -6.76 0.46
C GLU A 119 10.27 -6.77 -0.67
N MET A 120 10.08 -5.93 -1.70
CA MET A 120 11.04 -5.79 -2.78
C MET A 120 11.44 -4.33 -2.99
N MET A 121 12.71 -4.13 -3.37
CA MET A 121 13.26 -2.86 -3.84
C MET A 121 14.03 -3.09 -5.13
N ASP A 122 13.79 -2.25 -6.13
CA ASP A 122 14.62 -2.22 -7.35
C ASP A 122 15.93 -1.45 -7.16
N HIS A 123 16.77 -1.42 -8.19
CA HIS A 123 18.07 -0.76 -8.17
C HIS A 123 18.04 0.73 -7.76
N PHE A 124 17.00 1.49 -8.15
CA PHE A 124 16.87 2.89 -7.73
C PHE A 124 16.59 3.00 -6.23
N CYS A 125 15.69 2.16 -5.74
CA CYS A 125 15.37 2.08 -4.32
C CYS A 125 16.59 1.61 -3.49
N ILE A 126 17.35 0.63 -3.99
CA ILE A 126 18.57 0.11 -3.35
C ILE A 126 19.63 1.22 -3.24
N GLU A 127 19.94 1.91 -4.34
CA GLU A 127 20.92 3.00 -4.38
C GLU A 127 20.56 4.09 -3.36
N ALA A 128 19.29 4.52 -3.35
CA ALA A 128 18.81 5.54 -2.44
C ALA A 128 18.89 5.09 -0.97
N ALA A 129 18.39 3.89 -0.65
CA ALA A 129 18.37 3.35 0.70
C ALA A 129 19.79 3.15 1.26
N GLU A 130 20.70 2.62 0.44
CA GLU A 130 22.09 2.37 0.86
C GLU A 130 22.83 3.69 1.11
N ALA A 131 22.68 4.69 0.23
CA ALA A 131 23.25 6.02 0.44
C ALA A 131 22.68 6.74 1.68
N ALA A 132 21.52 6.32 2.18
CA ALA A 132 20.86 6.93 3.33
C ALA A 132 21.18 6.26 4.67
N VAL A 133 21.17 4.93 4.69
CA VAL A 133 21.21 4.13 5.93
C VAL A 133 22.46 3.24 5.98
N ASN A 134 23.14 3.02 4.85
CA ASN A 134 24.26 2.09 4.71
C ASN A 134 23.87 0.70 5.24
N ALA A 135 22.72 0.19 4.80
CA ALA A 135 22.07 -0.99 5.37
C ALA A 135 22.78 -2.30 4.98
N GLY A 136 23.72 -2.25 4.04
CA GLY A 136 24.43 -3.42 3.53
C GLY A 136 23.72 -4.08 2.37
N TYR A 137 22.97 -3.32 1.56
CA TYR A 137 22.48 -3.77 0.26
C TYR A 137 23.64 -3.76 -0.76
N PRO A 138 23.87 -4.84 -1.52
CA PRO A 138 25.01 -4.91 -2.43
C PRO A 138 24.97 -3.88 -3.56
N GLU A 139 26.13 -3.33 -3.91
CA GLU A 139 26.30 -2.49 -5.09
C GLU A 139 26.07 -3.31 -6.37
N GLY A 140 25.33 -2.74 -7.33
CA GLY A 140 25.04 -3.39 -8.61
C GLY A 140 23.90 -4.40 -8.60
N ALA A 141 23.22 -4.61 -7.45
CA ALA A 141 22.00 -5.42 -7.39
C ALA A 141 20.87 -4.78 -8.21
N GLY A 142 20.21 -5.55 -9.08
CA GLY A 142 19.06 -5.09 -9.85
C GLY A 142 17.77 -5.09 -9.04
N ALA A 143 17.64 -6.03 -8.11
CA ALA A 143 16.57 -6.09 -7.13
C ALA A 143 17.01 -6.82 -5.85
N VAL A 144 16.35 -6.49 -4.73
CA VAL A 144 16.47 -7.23 -3.48
C VAL A 144 15.10 -7.59 -2.93
N LEU A 145 15.01 -8.76 -2.29
CA LEU A 145 13.90 -9.15 -1.44
C LEU A 145 14.33 -9.09 0.03
N LEU A 146 13.44 -8.58 0.87
CA LEU A 146 13.47 -8.80 2.31
C LEU A 146 12.31 -9.73 2.67
N VAL A 147 12.65 -10.95 3.06
CA VAL A 147 11.68 -11.95 3.50
C VAL A 147 11.76 -12.04 5.02
N GLU A 148 10.65 -11.78 5.70
CA GLU A 148 10.55 -11.92 7.15
C GLU A 148 9.60 -13.06 7.51
N LEU A 149 10.07 -13.93 8.40
CA LEU A 149 9.32 -15.03 8.97
C LEU A 149 9.17 -14.79 10.46
N ASP A 150 8.00 -15.09 11.02
CA ASP A 150 7.78 -15.06 12.45
C ASP A 150 6.88 -16.20 12.92
N GLY A 151 7.06 -16.64 14.17
CA GLY A 151 6.30 -17.77 14.68
C GLY A 151 7.03 -18.55 15.76
N LEU A 152 6.78 -19.85 15.80
CA LEU A 152 7.53 -20.80 16.61
C LEU A 152 8.90 -21.05 15.97
N ASN A 153 9.92 -21.28 16.80
CA ASN A 153 11.30 -21.42 16.32
C ASN A 153 11.43 -22.53 15.27
N GLU A 154 10.79 -23.68 15.47
CA GLU A 154 10.85 -24.83 14.56
C GLU A 154 10.20 -24.52 13.21
N SER A 155 9.04 -23.85 13.21
CA SER A 155 8.35 -23.47 11.97
C SER A 155 9.14 -22.44 11.18
N VAL A 156 9.71 -21.43 11.86
CA VAL A 156 10.53 -20.40 11.22
C VAL A 156 11.80 -21.00 10.61
N GLU A 157 12.43 -21.98 11.26
CA GLU A 157 13.61 -22.66 10.69
C GLU A 157 13.25 -23.46 9.43
N GLU A 158 12.20 -24.29 9.50
CA GLU A 158 11.74 -25.11 8.37
C GLU A 158 11.33 -24.25 7.16
N GLU A 159 10.53 -23.20 7.38
CA GLU A 159 10.12 -22.28 6.32
C GLU A 159 11.29 -21.47 5.76
N SER A 160 12.28 -21.12 6.58
CA SER A 160 13.49 -20.42 6.14
C SER A 160 14.33 -21.28 5.20
N GLU A 161 14.55 -22.55 5.54
CA GLU A 161 15.25 -23.51 4.69
C GLU A 161 14.52 -23.73 3.35
N GLU A 162 13.19 -23.84 3.38
CA GLU A 162 12.39 -24.03 2.16
C GLU A 162 12.41 -22.79 1.26
N ILE A 163 12.26 -21.59 1.84
CA ILE A 163 12.36 -20.33 1.09
C ILE A 163 13.76 -20.17 0.48
N GLU A 164 14.82 -20.50 1.22
CA GLU A 164 16.18 -20.48 0.69
C GLU A 164 16.31 -21.41 -0.53
N SER A 165 15.80 -22.65 -0.43
CA SER A 165 15.80 -23.61 -1.53
C SER A 165 15.06 -23.06 -2.76
N ILE A 166 13.86 -22.50 -2.58
CA ILE A 166 13.07 -21.91 -3.67
C ILE A 166 13.84 -20.74 -4.31
N CYS A 167 14.36 -19.82 -3.50
CA CYS A 167 15.13 -18.69 -4.00
C CYS A 167 16.33 -19.15 -4.84
N ARG A 168 17.02 -20.23 -4.43
CA ARG A 168 18.17 -20.80 -5.17
C ARG A 168 17.81 -21.30 -6.58
N GLU A 169 16.57 -21.70 -6.83
CA GLU A 169 16.11 -22.08 -8.19
C GLU A 169 16.15 -20.89 -9.17
N PHE A 170 16.11 -19.66 -8.65
CA PHE A 170 16.17 -18.42 -9.42
C PHE A 170 17.56 -17.78 -9.43
N SER A 171 18.61 -18.55 -9.11
CA SER A 171 20.03 -18.13 -9.21
C SER A 171 20.33 -16.76 -8.58
N PRO A 172 20.05 -16.55 -7.27
CA PRO A 172 20.30 -15.28 -6.60
C PRO A 172 21.81 -15.03 -6.50
N LEU A 173 22.20 -13.76 -6.53
CA LEU A 173 23.57 -13.30 -6.34
C LEU A 173 24.05 -13.54 -4.90
N GLU A 174 23.15 -13.35 -3.93
CA GLU A 174 23.41 -13.50 -2.51
C GLU A 174 22.11 -13.91 -1.80
N ILE A 175 22.23 -14.77 -0.80
CA ILE A 175 21.21 -14.98 0.23
C ILE A 175 21.90 -14.76 1.57
N ARG A 176 21.40 -13.82 2.37
CA ARG A 176 21.95 -13.48 3.68
C ARG A 176 20.85 -13.47 4.73
N GLU A 177 20.96 -14.34 5.72
CA GLU A 177 20.13 -14.29 6.93
C GLU A 177 20.71 -13.25 7.91
N ALA A 178 19.86 -12.37 8.43
CA ALA A 178 20.23 -11.47 9.52
C ALA A 178 20.25 -12.24 10.84
N THR A 179 21.45 -12.52 11.37
CA THR A 179 21.64 -13.40 12.53
C THR A 179 21.56 -12.69 13.88
N ASP A 180 21.56 -11.35 13.89
CA ASP A 180 21.36 -10.53 15.09
C ASP A 180 20.26 -9.45 14.90
N PRO A 181 19.62 -9.00 16.00
CA PRO A 181 18.54 -8.02 15.91
C PRO A 181 18.95 -6.66 15.32
N GLU A 182 20.20 -6.23 15.48
CA GLU A 182 20.66 -4.93 14.97
C GLU A 182 20.80 -4.96 13.44
N GLU A 183 21.34 -6.05 12.88
CA GLU A 183 21.40 -6.26 11.44
C GLU A 183 19.99 -6.25 10.82
N ARG A 184 19.06 -6.96 11.45
CA ARG A 184 17.65 -6.99 11.03
C ARG A 184 17.03 -5.59 11.03
N GLU A 185 17.17 -4.86 12.13
CA GLU A 185 16.65 -3.50 12.26
C GLU A 185 17.24 -2.57 11.20
N LYS A 186 18.52 -2.74 10.86
CA LYS A 186 19.21 -1.94 9.85
C LYS A 186 18.68 -2.17 8.44
N LEU A 187 18.49 -3.44 8.04
CA LEU A 187 17.85 -3.80 6.77
C LEU A 187 16.46 -3.15 6.69
N TRP A 188 15.62 -3.37 7.71
CA TRP A 188 14.28 -2.79 7.75
C TRP A 188 14.28 -1.26 7.79
N ALA A 189 15.25 -0.63 8.44
CA ALA A 189 15.40 0.83 8.41
C ALA A 189 15.67 1.34 6.99
N GLY A 190 16.49 0.63 6.21
CA GLY A 190 16.68 0.91 4.79
C GLY A 190 15.37 0.83 4.00
N ARG A 191 14.64 -0.29 4.12
CA ARG A 191 13.37 -0.51 3.42
C ARG A 191 12.28 0.48 3.81
N LYS A 192 12.13 0.80 5.09
CA LYS A 192 11.12 1.76 5.59
C LYS A 192 11.51 3.22 5.29
N GLY A 193 12.80 3.50 5.17
CA GLY A 193 13.33 4.83 4.89
C GLY A 193 13.42 5.20 3.41
N VAL A 194 13.22 4.24 2.50
CA VAL A 194 13.55 4.42 1.08
C VAL A 194 12.80 5.56 0.40
N LEU A 195 11.51 5.77 0.69
CA LEU A 195 10.74 6.87 0.09
C LEU A 195 11.32 8.25 0.47
N GLY A 196 11.76 8.41 1.72
CA GLY A 196 12.50 9.60 2.14
C GLY A 196 13.89 9.68 1.51
N ALA A 197 14.48 8.53 1.16
CA ALA A 197 15.79 8.47 0.53
C ALA A 197 15.77 8.79 -0.97
N LEU A 198 14.66 8.55 -1.68
CA LEU A 198 14.48 8.90 -3.10
C LEU A 198 14.72 10.39 -3.37
N GLY A 199 14.55 11.26 -2.37
CA GLY A 199 14.90 12.68 -2.45
C GLY A 199 16.40 12.96 -2.74
N ARG A 200 17.26 11.94 -2.65
CA ARG A 200 18.67 12.02 -3.11
C ARG A 200 18.81 11.90 -4.63
N LEU A 201 17.87 11.24 -5.29
CA LEU A 201 17.89 10.98 -6.73
C LEU A 201 17.18 12.08 -7.53
N ALA A 202 16.12 12.65 -6.98
CA ALA A 202 15.35 13.73 -7.59
C ALA A 202 14.75 14.65 -6.51
N PRO A 203 14.49 15.94 -6.81
CA PRO A 203 13.89 16.86 -5.84
C PRO A 203 12.44 16.48 -5.49
N ASN A 204 11.72 15.82 -6.41
CA ASN A 204 10.33 15.40 -6.21
C ASN A 204 10.15 13.94 -6.67
N TYR A 205 9.17 13.26 -6.08
CA TYR A 205 8.64 12.00 -6.60
C TYR A 205 7.12 11.99 -6.47
N TYR A 206 6.46 11.29 -7.39
CA TYR A 206 5.03 11.02 -7.34
C TYR A 206 4.82 9.53 -7.07
N LEU A 207 4.26 9.23 -5.90
CA LEU A 207 4.06 7.88 -5.40
C LEU A 207 2.69 7.38 -5.85
N VAL A 208 2.66 6.27 -6.57
CA VAL A 208 1.42 5.60 -6.96
C VAL A 208 1.29 4.33 -6.11
N ASP A 209 0.09 4.05 -5.61
CA ASP A 209 -0.23 2.83 -4.85
C ASP A 209 -1.34 2.07 -5.56
N GLY A 210 -1.01 0.88 -6.05
CA GLY A 210 -1.94 0.00 -6.76
C GLY A 210 -1.56 -1.45 -6.55
N THR A 211 -2.55 -2.32 -6.40
CA THR A 211 -2.32 -3.74 -6.10
C THR A 211 -2.66 -4.60 -7.29
N ILE A 212 -1.96 -5.70 -7.47
CA ILE A 212 -2.18 -6.67 -8.54
C ILE A 212 -2.20 -8.10 -8.00
N PRO A 213 -2.78 -9.07 -8.74
CA PRO A 213 -2.56 -10.47 -8.44
C PRO A 213 -1.05 -10.79 -8.49
N ARG A 214 -0.51 -11.49 -7.50
CA ARG A 214 0.92 -11.87 -7.47
C ARG A 214 1.40 -12.58 -8.73
N THR A 215 0.53 -13.37 -9.35
CA THR A 215 0.80 -14.07 -10.62
C THR A 215 1.05 -13.13 -11.80
N LYS A 216 0.85 -11.81 -11.62
CA LYS A 216 1.07 -10.74 -12.59
C LYS A 216 2.26 -9.85 -12.26
N LEU A 217 2.99 -10.08 -11.17
CA LEU A 217 4.12 -9.25 -10.74
C LEU A 217 5.13 -9.02 -11.87
N VAL A 218 5.58 -10.12 -12.50
CA VAL A 218 6.56 -10.07 -13.60
C VAL A 218 6.03 -9.23 -14.77
N ASP A 219 4.81 -9.49 -15.23
CA ASP A 219 4.24 -8.81 -16.40
C ASP A 219 3.97 -7.33 -16.17
N VAL A 220 3.54 -6.96 -14.96
CA VAL A 220 3.22 -5.57 -14.60
C VAL A 220 4.50 -4.76 -14.39
N LEU A 221 5.50 -5.30 -13.69
CA LEU A 221 6.77 -4.61 -13.48
C LEU A 221 7.53 -4.41 -14.80
N ARG A 222 7.44 -5.36 -15.74
CA ARG A 222 7.94 -5.16 -17.12
C ARG A 222 7.26 -3.99 -17.81
N GLN A 223 5.92 -3.92 -17.77
CA GLN A 223 5.17 -2.81 -18.38
C GLN A 223 5.49 -1.45 -17.72
N ILE A 224 5.70 -1.42 -16.40
CA ILE A 224 6.13 -0.21 -15.69
C ILE A 224 7.54 0.20 -16.13
N ASN A 225 8.46 -0.76 -16.32
CA ASN A 225 9.80 -0.46 -16.84
C ASN A 225 9.75 0.07 -18.28
N GLU A 226 8.97 -0.55 -19.17
CA GLU A 226 8.74 -0.05 -20.53
C GLU A 226 8.12 1.36 -20.53
N LEU A 227 7.22 1.64 -19.58
CA LEU A 227 6.64 2.97 -19.37
C LEU A 227 7.70 3.98 -18.89
N SER A 228 8.59 3.58 -17.98
CA SER A 228 9.74 4.39 -17.55
C SER A 228 10.63 4.76 -18.73
N GLU A 229 11.00 3.78 -19.56
CA GLU A 229 11.86 3.98 -20.74
C GLU A 229 11.23 4.92 -21.78
N ARG A 230 9.96 4.68 -22.15
CA ARG A 230 9.30 5.47 -23.20
C ARG A 230 8.90 6.87 -22.74
N SER A 231 8.61 7.06 -21.46
CA SER A 231 8.26 8.38 -20.90
C SER A 231 9.49 9.23 -20.59
N GLY A 232 10.66 8.61 -20.40
CA GLY A 232 11.89 9.28 -20.03
C GLY A 232 11.98 9.66 -18.54
N TYR A 233 10.99 9.28 -17.72
CA TYR A 233 11.02 9.44 -16.27
C TYR A 233 11.51 8.17 -15.60
N LYS A 234 12.38 8.30 -14.59
CA LYS A 234 12.78 7.16 -13.76
C LYS A 234 11.63 6.78 -12.84
N ILE A 235 11.27 5.51 -12.82
CA ILE A 235 10.25 4.97 -11.91
C ILE A 235 10.95 3.99 -10.97
N ALA A 236 11.08 4.38 -9.69
CA ALA A 236 11.65 3.55 -8.65
C ALA A 236 10.55 2.65 -8.06
N ASN A 237 10.77 1.35 -8.04
CA ASN A 237 9.80 0.35 -7.61
C ASN A 237 10.12 -0.16 -6.21
N LEU A 238 9.21 0.19 -5.32
CA LEU A 238 9.07 -0.35 -3.99
C LEU A 238 7.78 -1.17 -3.95
N LEU A 239 7.73 -2.30 -3.27
CA LEU A 239 6.47 -3.05 -3.18
C LEU A 239 6.43 -3.99 -1.98
N HIS A 240 5.21 -4.22 -1.51
CA HIS A 240 4.84 -5.38 -0.71
C HIS A 240 4.64 -6.55 -1.68
N ALA A 241 5.73 -7.17 -2.10
CA ALA A 241 5.69 -8.17 -3.16
C ALA A 241 4.83 -9.39 -2.79
N GLY A 242 4.77 -9.74 -1.50
CA GLY A 242 4.00 -10.87 -1.02
C GLY A 242 2.47 -10.70 -1.06
N ASP A 243 1.93 -9.48 -1.05
CA ASP A 243 0.49 -9.24 -1.26
C ASP A 243 0.18 -8.59 -2.62
N GLY A 244 1.22 -8.28 -3.41
CA GLY A 244 1.10 -7.73 -4.75
C GLY A 244 0.84 -6.23 -4.76
N ASN A 245 1.07 -5.53 -3.65
CA ASN A 245 0.87 -4.09 -3.58
C ASN A 245 2.11 -3.30 -4.02
N LEU A 246 1.97 -2.52 -5.09
CA LEU A 246 3.03 -1.79 -5.77
C LEU A 246 3.06 -0.33 -5.34
N HIS A 247 4.28 0.20 -5.14
CA HIS A 247 4.58 1.59 -4.80
C HIS A 247 5.54 2.25 -5.82
N PRO A 248 5.24 2.22 -7.14
CA PRO A 248 6.09 2.88 -8.13
C PRO A 248 6.13 4.39 -7.88
N SER A 249 7.35 4.90 -7.77
CA SER A 249 7.65 6.29 -7.44
C SER A 249 8.30 6.96 -8.65
N ILE A 250 7.54 7.82 -9.33
CA ILE A 250 7.98 8.53 -10.52
C ILE A 250 8.84 9.72 -10.10
N LEU A 251 10.12 9.72 -10.44
CA LEU A 251 11.07 10.75 -10.04
C LEU A 251 11.04 11.93 -11.02
N PHE A 252 10.87 13.16 -10.53
CA PHE A 252 10.72 14.35 -11.38
C PHE A 252 11.25 15.63 -10.73
N ASP A 253 11.17 16.73 -11.49
CA ASP A 253 11.52 18.08 -11.01
C ASP A 253 10.37 19.04 -11.31
N GLU A 254 9.57 19.39 -10.29
CA GLU A 254 8.38 20.24 -10.44
C GLU A 254 8.70 21.64 -11.00
N ARG A 255 9.97 22.05 -10.96
CA ARG A 255 10.42 23.35 -11.50
C ARG A 255 10.49 23.34 -13.03
N LYS A 256 10.44 22.17 -13.66
CA LYS A 256 10.40 22.02 -15.12
C LYS A 256 8.94 22.10 -15.60
N PRO A 257 8.60 23.07 -16.47
CA PRO A 257 7.24 23.19 -16.99
C PRO A 257 6.78 21.90 -17.68
N GLY A 258 5.60 21.41 -17.31
CA GLY A 258 4.99 20.20 -17.88
C GLY A 258 5.32 18.90 -17.15
N ASP A 259 6.33 18.87 -16.27
CA ASP A 259 6.69 17.63 -15.55
C ASP A 259 5.54 17.15 -14.68
N THR A 260 4.87 18.04 -13.94
CA THR A 260 3.74 17.69 -13.07
C THR A 260 2.56 17.10 -13.85
N GLU A 261 2.19 17.69 -14.99
CA GLU A 261 1.11 17.15 -15.82
C GLU A 261 1.48 15.79 -16.41
N ASN A 262 2.74 15.61 -16.83
CA ASN A 262 3.23 14.35 -17.39
C ASN A 262 3.24 13.23 -16.33
N ILE A 263 3.75 13.49 -15.12
CA ILE A 263 3.81 12.47 -14.06
C ILE A 263 2.43 12.05 -13.57
N LEU A 264 1.45 12.97 -13.54
CA LEU A 264 0.06 12.62 -13.20
C LEU A 264 -0.56 11.72 -14.27
N ALA A 265 -0.28 11.98 -15.55
CA ALA A 265 -0.71 11.12 -16.65
C ALA A 265 -0.06 9.73 -16.58
N ILE A 266 1.25 9.67 -16.32
CA ILE A 266 1.99 8.41 -16.16
C ILE A 266 1.46 7.63 -14.96
N GLY A 267 1.19 8.29 -13.83
CA GLY A 267 0.65 7.61 -12.65
C GLY A 267 -0.76 7.05 -12.89
N ALA A 268 -1.62 7.78 -13.61
CA ALA A 268 -2.91 7.26 -14.04
C ALA A 268 -2.77 6.04 -14.97
N GLU A 269 -1.76 6.03 -15.85
CA GLU A 269 -1.44 4.89 -16.71
C GLU A 269 -0.96 3.68 -15.90
N ILE A 270 -0.12 3.87 -14.88
CA ILE A 270 0.28 2.81 -13.94
C ILE A 270 -0.93 2.21 -13.23
N LEU A 271 -1.82 3.04 -12.68
CA LEU A 271 -3.05 2.57 -12.04
C LEU A 271 -3.91 1.76 -13.02
N LYS A 272 -4.00 2.21 -14.28
CA LYS A 272 -4.72 1.48 -15.33
C LYS A 272 -4.06 0.13 -15.64
N ILE A 273 -2.73 0.05 -15.71
CA ILE A 273 -2.00 -1.22 -15.87
C ILE A 273 -2.35 -2.18 -14.73
N CYS A 274 -2.36 -1.69 -13.48
CA CYS A 274 -2.73 -2.51 -12.32
C CYS A 274 -4.15 -3.06 -12.44
N VAL A 275 -5.13 -2.21 -12.75
CA VAL A 275 -6.55 -2.61 -12.88
C VAL A 275 -6.76 -3.56 -14.06
N ASP A 276 -6.16 -3.29 -15.23
CA ASP A 276 -6.24 -4.14 -16.41
C ASP A 276 -5.61 -5.53 -16.17
N ALA A 277 -4.64 -5.64 -15.25
CA ALA A 277 -4.06 -6.90 -14.80
C ALA A 277 -4.94 -7.70 -13.82
N GLY A 278 -6.13 -7.18 -13.47
CA GLY A 278 -7.03 -7.77 -12.48
C GLY A 278 -6.77 -7.29 -11.04
N GLY A 279 -6.06 -6.17 -10.91
CA GLY A 279 -5.73 -5.51 -9.66
C GLY A 279 -6.77 -4.48 -9.21
N VAL A 280 -6.37 -3.61 -8.26
CA VAL A 280 -7.20 -2.55 -7.69
C VAL A 280 -6.45 -1.21 -7.64
N LEU A 281 -7.21 -0.11 -7.60
CA LEU A 281 -6.69 1.27 -7.63
C LEU A 281 -5.90 1.69 -6.39
N SER A 282 -6.06 1.00 -5.27
CA SER A 282 -5.31 1.27 -4.05
C SER A 282 -5.23 0.02 -3.19
N GLY A 283 -4.03 -0.26 -2.68
CA GLY A 283 -3.79 -1.32 -1.72
C GLY A 283 -3.92 -0.84 -0.28
N GLU A 284 -3.41 0.36 0.03
CA GLU A 284 -3.37 0.86 1.41
C GLU A 284 -3.51 2.38 1.60
N HIS A 285 -3.41 3.20 0.55
CA HIS A 285 -3.41 4.68 0.68
C HIS A 285 -4.78 5.33 0.49
N GLY A 286 -5.78 4.57 0.02
CA GLY A 286 -7.11 5.07 -0.29
C GLY A 286 -7.21 5.71 -1.67
N ILE A 287 -8.36 6.32 -1.93
CA ILE A 287 -8.69 7.03 -3.17
C ILE A 287 -8.49 8.54 -2.98
N GLY A 288 -9.04 9.10 -1.91
CA GLY A 288 -8.87 10.51 -1.56
C GLY A 288 -9.36 11.46 -2.65
N LEU A 289 -8.59 12.54 -2.85
CA LEU A 289 -8.75 13.47 -3.98
C LEU A 289 -7.95 13.03 -5.19
N GLU A 290 -6.86 12.30 -4.94
CA GLU A 290 -5.82 12.01 -5.91
C GLU A 290 -6.29 11.03 -6.97
N LYS A 291 -6.95 9.94 -6.54
CA LYS A 291 -7.35 8.83 -7.42
C LYS A 291 -8.82 8.84 -7.82
N GLN A 292 -9.57 9.86 -7.40
CA GLN A 292 -11.03 9.90 -7.58
C GLN A 292 -11.43 9.84 -9.07
N GLU A 293 -10.65 10.48 -9.95
CA GLU A 293 -10.92 10.50 -11.40
C GLU A 293 -10.56 9.15 -12.08
N GLN A 294 -9.82 8.28 -11.40
CA GLN A 294 -9.44 6.94 -11.86
C GLN A 294 -10.40 5.86 -11.38
N MET A 295 -11.35 6.17 -10.47
CA MET A 295 -12.42 5.24 -10.05
C MET A 295 -13.12 4.53 -11.22
N PRO A 296 -13.42 5.18 -12.37
CA PRO A 296 -14.03 4.54 -13.53
C PRO A 296 -13.19 3.45 -14.20
N PHE A 297 -11.89 3.32 -13.86
CA PHE A 297 -11.09 2.20 -14.34
C PHE A 297 -11.56 0.88 -13.73
N MET A 298 -12.06 0.90 -12.49
CA MET A 298 -12.42 -0.29 -11.73
C MET A 298 -13.92 -0.44 -11.51
N PHE A 299 -14.65 0.68 -11.38
CA PHE A 299 -16.06 0.68 -11.00
C PHE A 299 -16.94 1.28 -12.09
N THR A 300 -18.09 0.66 -12.33
CA THR A 300 -19.11 1.22 -13.21
C THR A 300 -19.80 2.42 -12.55
N GLU A 301 -20.55 3.19 -13.34
CA GLU A 301 -21.41 4.25 -12.80
C GLU A 301 -22.43 3.71 -11.79
N GLU A 302 -22.97 2.50 -12.02
CA GLU A 302 -23.91 1.84 -11.11
C GLU A 302 -23.25 1.45 -9.78
N ASP A 303 -22.03 0.92 -9.82
CA ASP A 303 -21.26 0.58 -8.62
C ASP A 303 -21.00 1.84 -7.78
N MET A 304 -20.50 2.91 -8.41
CA MET A 304 -20.23 4.17 -7.73
C MET A 304 -21.52 4.80 -7.19
N ALA A 305 -22.62 4.78 -7.95
CA ALA A 305 -23.91 5.26 -7.48
C ALA A 305 -24.37 4.48 -6.24
N ALA A 306 -24.24 3.16 -6.22
CA ALA A 306 -24.57 2.35 -5.06
C ALA A 306 -23.69 2.69 -3.83
N MET A 307 -22.39 2.90 -4.01
CA MET A 307 -21.49 3.33 -2.93
C MET A 307 -21.89 4.70 -2.36
N THR A 308 -22.27 5.66 -3.21
CA THR A 308 -22.69 7.00 -2.74
C THR A 308 -23.97 6.98 -1.91
N LEU A 309 -24.84 5.97 -2.07
CA LEU A 309 -26.04 5.81 -1.22
C LEU A 309 -25.69 5.65 0.26
N LEU A 310 -24.49 5.19 0.60
CA LEU A 310 -24.03 5.13 2.00
C LEU A 310 -23.99 6.52 2.63
N LYS A 311 -23.59 7.56 1.89
CA LYS A 311 -23.61 8.95 2.39
C LYS A 311 -25.03 9.41 2.74
N ILE A 312 -26.03 8.97 1.97
CA ILE A 312 -27.45 9.23 2.24
C ILE A 312 -27.91 8.44 3.46
N ALA A 313 -27.58 7.14 3.54
CA ALA A 313 -27.96 6.28 4.65
C ALA A 313 -27.39 6.76 6.00
N PHE A 314 -26.16 7.30 5.99
CA PHE A 314 -25.52 7.91 7.16
C PHE A 314 -25.91 9.38 7.35
N ASN A 315 -26.81 9.91 6.51
CA ASN A 315 -27.31 11.28 6.55
C ASN A 315 -26.18 12.33 6.64
N THR A 316 -25.09 12.11 5.90
CA THR A 316 -23.89 12.95 6.03
C THR A 316 -24.09 14.33 5.40
N LYS A 317 -24.97 14.44 4.40
CA LYS A 317 -25.25 15.66 3.63
C LYS A 317 -23.97 16.31 3.09
N ASP A 318 -22.98 15.49 2.74
CA ASP A 318 -21.61 15.91 2.37
C ASP A 318 -20.92 16.83 3.39
N SER A 319 -21.28 16.76 4.68
CA SER A 319 -20.59 17.53 5.73
C SER A 319 -19.29 16.87 6.22
N LEU A 320 -19.15 15.56 6.01
CA LEU A 320 -17.98 14.77 6.41
C LEU A 320 -17.08 14.52 5.20
N ASN A 321 -15.87 15.10 5.24
CA ASN A 321 -14.82 15.00 4.23
C ASN A 321 -15.31 15.18 2.76
N PRO A 322 -15.96 16.32 2.43
CA PRO A 322 -16.59 16.53 1.14
C PRO A 322 -15.61 16.51 -0.04
N GLY A 323 -16.11 16.05 -1.19
CA GLY A 323 -15.40 16.11 -2.47
C GLY A 323 -14.29 15.08 -2.63
N LYS A 324 -14.26 14.02 -1.81
CA LYS A 324 -13.31 12.91 -1.91
C LYS A 324 -13.98 11.61 -2.36
N ILE A 325 -13.14 10.66 -2.75
CA ILE A 325 -13.43 9.29 -3.23
C ILE A 325 -14.06 9.25 -4.62
N PHE A 326 -15.14 9.99 -4.85
CA PHE A 326 -15.91 9.88 -6.09
C PHE A 326 -15.57 11.01 -7.08
N PRO A 327 -15.49 10.72 -8.39
CA PRO A 327 -15.26 11.74 -9.41
C PRO A 327 -16.24 12.90 -9.32
N THR A 328 -15.78 14.08 -9.74
CA THR A 328 -16.63 15.26 -9.76
C THR A 328 -17.80 15.10 -10.73
N GLY A 329 -19.03 15.12 -10.22
CA GLY A 329 -20.23 14.93 -11.03
C GLY A 329 -20.77 13.50 -11.10
N ALA A 330 -20.21 12.55 -10.33
CA ALA A 330 -20.84 11.25 -10.11
C ALA A 330 -22.27 11.44 -9.56
N ALA A 331 -23.25 10.86 -10.25
CA ALA A 331 -24.66 11.18 -10.04
C ALA A 331 -25.20 10.68 -8.70
N CYS A 332 -25.63 11.61 -7.85
CA CYS A 332 -26.86 11.45 -7.06
C CYS A 332 -27.47 12.84 -6.85
N GLY A 333 -28.76 12.97 -7.20
CA GLY A 333 -29.45 14.24 -7.42
C GLY A 333 -29.18 15.33 -6.38
N ASP A 334 -28.91 16.55 -6.88
CA ASP A 334 -28.96 17.81 -6.15
C ASP A 334 -28.23 17.87 -4.80
N ILE A 335 -27.01 17.31 -4.70
CA ILE A 335 -26.06 17.73 -3.66
C ILE A 335 -24.85 18.36 -4.34
N SER A 336 -24.69 19.66 -4.13
CA SER A 336 -23.70 20.49 -4.78
C SER A 336 -22.27 20.15 -4.32
N GLN A 337 -21.63 19.15 -4.94
CA GLN A 337 -20.18 18.93 -4.84
C GLN A 337 -19.40 20.20 -5.26
N ALA A 338 -20.00 21.05 -6.12
CA ALA A 338 -19.41 22.27 -6.64
C ALA A 338 -19.01 23.32 -5.57
N ARG A 339 -19.59 23.30 -4.35
CA ARG A 339 -19.29 24.34 -3.34
C ARG A 339 -18.03 24.07 -2.51
N ALA A 340 -17.61 22.82 -2.34
CA ALA A 340 -16.43 22.48 -1.54
C ALA A 340 -15.12 22.70 -2.33
N ILE A 341 -15.10 22.29 -3.60
CA ILE A 341 -13.93 22.43 -4.50
C ILE A 341 -13.58 23.90 -4.74
N ALA A 342 -14.59 24.79 -4.76
CA ALA A 342 -14.39 26.22 -4.95
C ALA A 342 -13.56 26.92 -3.84
N ARG A 343 -13.32 26.27 -2.69
CA ARG A 343 -12.51 26.84 -1.61
C ARG A 343 -11.05 26.41 -1.60
N VAL A 344 -10.71 25.28 -2.23
CA VAL A 344 -9.34 24.74 -2.17
C VAL A 344 -8.50 25.20 -3.38
N GLY A 345 -9.15 25.66 -4.44
CA GLY A 345 -8.50 26.14 -5.65
C GLY A 345 -7.91 25.00 -6.49
N PRO A 346 -7.76 25.19 -7.81
CA PRO A 346 -7.27 24.15 -8.74
C PRO A 346 -5.78 23.79 -8.57
N GLY A 347 -5.10 24.32 -7.55
CA GLY A 347 -3.68 24.09 -7.27
C GLY A 347 -3.39 23.56 -5.87
N ALA A 348 -4.40 23.09 -5.13
CA ALA A 348 -4.18 22.45 -3.85
C ALA A 348 -3.88 20.95 -4.05
N TYR A 349 -2.62 20.67 -4.31
CA TYR A 349 -2.03 19.37 -4.00
C TYR A 349 -1.65 19.42 -2.52
N ILE A 350 -2.12 18.45 -1.72
CA ILE A 350 -1.58 18.19 -0.37
C ILE A 350 -0.38 17.27 -0.54
#